data_AF-A0A1L9GNA9-F1
#
_entry.id   AF-A0A1L9GNA9-F1
#
_cell.length_a   1.000
_cell.length_b   1.000
_cell.length_c   1.000
_cell.angle_alpha   90.00
_cell.angle_beta   90.00
_cell.angle_gamma   90.00
#
_symmetry.space_group_name_H-M   'P 1'
#
loop_
_entity.id
_entity.type
_entity.pdbx_description
1 polymer ?
#
loop_
_entity_poly.entity_id
_entity_poly.type
_entity_poly.pdbx_seq_one_letter_code
_entity_poly.pdbx_strand_id
1 'polypeptide(L)'
;MPPKIRGMTANSTPPKAPLRRFTLMLSGEDALDELESRNSPHKGLPHERFLLGELLPLAPVLLLGQSAQAVNPNEVITCLQPVHLHATRDHLILMGQNQIDLTPEESAKLLQVALPFIEEDFQSSILFYNQHYWFIPAGPFSSLASYSVDQAHGRNIDWWMPRDTTEEGIAKRWRKLQNEIQMLWHIGPVNEERGQRGMPSINSIWISGIGKLNDVQAPALLKQSQRLIGSHPILAGLSKLLSLPHEIALDENNLLGAFAWLDQPQAAWPQLSAALHGKQLDEVVIIDFPMGKVRERIFTAKDLNKKSWAFWKKAEPLTWKEISQP
;
A
#
# COMPACT_ATOMS: atom_id res chain seq x y z
N MET A 1 71.42 -17.61 0.90
CA MET A 1 70.33 -17.82 -0.09
C MET A 1 69.00 -17.80 0.64
N PRO A 2 68.16 -16.77 0.48
CA PRO A 2 66.78 -16.80 0.95
C PRO A 2 65.87 -17.56 -0.05
N PRO A 3 64.78 -18.22 0.40
CA PRO A 3 63.95 -19.08 -0.45
C PRO A 3 62.90 -18.30 -1.26
N LYS A 4 62.50 -18.92 -2.38
CA LYS A 4 61.62 -18.42 -3.45
C LYS A 4 60.19 -18.07 -2.99
N ILE A 5 59.72 -16.93 -3.48
CA ILE A 5 58.30 -16.51 -3.51
C ILE A 5 57.52 -17.47 -4.42
N ARG A 6 56.43 -18.05 -3.92
CA ARG A 6 55.46 -18.82 -4.71
C ARG A 6 54.16 -18.03 -4.73
N GLY A 7 53.78 -17.54 -5.90
CA GLY A 7 52.57 -16.76 -6.10
C GLY A 7 51.32 -17.53 -5.67
N MET A 8 50.52 -16.90 -4.81
CA MET A 8 49.14 -17.32 -4.55
C MET A 8 48.28 -16.83 -5.71
N THR A 9 47.91 -17.75 -6.60
CA THR A 9 46.76 -17.57 -7.49
C THR A 9 45.51 -17.39 -6.63
N ALA A 10 44.96 -16.18 -6.62
CA ALA A 10 43.62 -15.93 -6.14
C ALA A 10 42.66 -16.74 -7.01
N ASN A 11 42.01 -17.75 -6.43
CA ASN A 11 40.86 -18.39 -7.04
C ASN A 11 39.72 -17.36 -7.03
N SER A 12 39.64 -16.55 -8.09
CA SER A 12 38.48 -15.76 -8.41
C SER A 12 37.35 -16.72 -8.76
N THR A 13 36.48 -16.99 -7.79
CA THR A 13 35.16 -17.54 -8.10
C THR A 13 34.47 -16.51 -8.98
N PRO A 14 33.99 -16.86 -10.19
CA PRO A 14 33.27 -15.90 -11.01
C PRO A 14 32.04 -15.41 -10.21
N PRO A 15 31.67 -14.12 -10.30
CA PRO A 15 30.44 -13.64 -9.67
C PRO A 15 29.29 -14.50 -10.22
N LYS A 16 28.53 -15.15 -9.31
CA LYS A 16 27.33 -15.89 -9.69
C LYS A 16 26.45 -14.95 -10.52
N ALA A 17 26.02 -15.41 -11.69
CA ALA A 17 25.05 -14.68 -12.48
C ALA A 17 23.83 -14.33 -11.61
N PRO A 18 23.25 -13.13 -11.76
CA PRO A 18 22.08 -12.74 -11.00
C PRO A 18 20.94 -13.74 -11.25
N LEU A 19 20.31 -14.21 -10.16
CA LEU A 19 19.19 -15.15 -10.23
C LEU A 19 18.03 -14.54 -11.02
N ARG A 20 17.47 -15.31 -11.96
CA ARG A 20 16.32 -14.89 -12.75
C ARG A 20 15.04 -15.07 -11.93
N ARG A 21 14.78 -14.09 -11.07
CA ARG A 21 13.72 -14.12 -10.06
C ARG A 21 12.48 -13.34 -10.52
N PHE A 22 11.30 -13.84 -10.15
CA PHE A 22 10.06 -13.08 -10.07
C PHE A 22 9.59 -13.03 -8.61
N THR A 23 9.11 -11.89 -8.11
CA THR A 23 8.56 -11.75 -6.75
C THR A 23 7.09 -11.36 -6.83
N LEU A 24 6.20 -12.15 -6.22
CA LEU A 24 4.76 -11.89 -6.12
C LEU A 24 4.38 -11.63 -4.66
N MET A 25 3.94 -10.42 -4.35
CA MET A 25 3.38 -10.08 -3.04
C MET A 25 1.86 -10.23 -3.05
N LEU A 26 1.31 -10.84 -2.00
CA LEU A 26 -0.13 -10.95 -1.73
C LEU A 26 -0.54 -9.96 -0.65
N SER A 27 -1.74 -9.40 -0.75
CA SER A 27 -2.27 -8.54 0.31
C SER A 27 -2.49 -9.35 1.60
N GLY A 28 -1.96 -8.85 2.71
CA GLY A 28 -2.26 -9.36 4.05
C GLY A 28 -3.54 -8.77 4.63
N GLU A 29 -4.25 -9.57 5.43
CA GLU A 29 -5.34 -9.07 6.28
C GLU A 29 -4.79 -8.46 7.57
N ASP A 30 -5.57 -7.57 8.15
CA ASP A 30 -5.26 -6.97 9.43
C ASP A 30 -5.33 -8.02 10.56
N ALA A 31 -4.30 -8.10 11.40
CA ALA A 31 -4.22 -9.08 12.48
C ALA A 31 -5.03 -8.60 13.69
N LEU A 32 -6.33 -8.93 13.71
CA LEU A 32 -7.26 -8.48 14.74
C LEU A 32 -7.00 -9.10 16.11
N ASP A 33 -6.44 -10.31 16.16
CA ASP A 33 -6.21 -11.03 17.42
C ASP A 33 -5.20 -10.30 18.34
N GLU A 34 -4.30 -9.47 17.78
CA GLU A 34 -3.38 -8.64 18.58
C GLU A 34 -4.07 -7.39 19.16
N LEU A 35 -5.24 -7.00 18.65
CA LEU A 35 -5.99 -5.82 19.12
C LEU A 35 -6.55 -6.00 20.53
N GLU A 36 -6.87 -7.22 20.94
CA GLU A 36 -7.39 -7.49 22.29
C GLU A 36 -6.35 -7.19 23.39
N SER A 37 -5.06 -7.19 23.03
CA SER A 37 -3.95 -6.94 23.96
C SER A 37 -3.44 -5.49 23.96
N ARG A 38 -3.94 -4.64 23.06
CA ARG A 38 -3.45 -3.27 22.86
C ARG A 38 -4.55 -2.23 23.03
N ASN A 39 -4.17 -1.06 23.58
CA ASN A 39 -5.10 0.07 23.70
C ASN A 39 -5.37 0.80 22.37
N SER A 40 -4.66 0.43 21.30
CA SER A 40 -4.80 1.03 19.96
C SER A 40 -4.42 0.03 18.86
N PRO A 41 -5.00 0.16 17.65
CA PRO A 41 -4.61 -0.70 16.55
C PRO A 41 -3.19 -0.44 16.07
N HIS A 42 -2.58 -1.48 15.51
CA HIS A 42 -1.33 -1.35 14.76
C HIS A 42 -1.54 -0.45 13.55
N LYS A 43 -0.57 0.43 13.26
CA LYS A 43 -0.64 1.32 12.10
C LYS A 43 -0.37 0.55 10.81
N GLY A 44 -1.26 0.69 9.83
CA GLY A 44 -1.15 0.12 8.49
C GLY A 44 -1.48 -1.37 8.40
N LEU A 45 -1.83 -1.84 7.21
CA LEU A 45 -1.98 -3.25 6.87
C LEU A 45 -0.60 -3.93 6.72
N PRO A 46 -0.49 -5.26 6.89
CA PRO A 46 0.81 -5.94 6.85
C PRO A 46 1.64 -5.68 5.58
N HIS A 47 0.98 -5.61 4.44
CA HIS A 47 1.61 -5.36 3.15
C HIS A 47 2.06 -3.89 3.00
N GLU A 48 1.33 -2.93 3.57
CA GLU A 48 1.77 -1.52 3.64
C GLU A 48 3.04 -1.41 4.50
N ARG A 49 3.06 -2.08 5.67
CA ARG A 49 4.23 -2.07 6.56
C ARG A 49 5.44 -2.72 5.92
N PHE A 50 5.23 -3.83 5.21
CA PHE A 50 6.30 -4.50 4.48
C PHE A 50 6.91 -3.61 3.40
N LEU A 51 6.09 -2.85 2.68
CA LEU A 51 6.53 -1.98 1.59
C LEU A 51 7.17 -0.67 2.09
N LEU A 52 6.66 -0.09 3.18
CA LEU A 52 6.98 1.27 3.60
C LEU A 52 7.74 1.37 4.93
N GLY A 53 7.79 0.30 5.73
CA GLY A 53 8.33 0.28 7.09
C GLY A 53 7.31 0.69 8.15
N GLU A 54 7.65 0.49 9.43
CA GLU A 54 6.77 0.66 10.60
C GLU A 54 6.29 2.10 10.87
N LEU A 55 6.90 3.11 10.23
CA LEU A 55 6.42 4.50 10.33
C LEU A 55 5.26 4.78 9.36
N LEU A 56 5.10 3.96 8.31
CA LEU A 56 4.02 4.04 7.32
C LEU A 56 3.83 5.45 6.73
N PRO A 57 4.86 6.06 6.10
CA PRO A 57 4.74 7.35 5.41
C PRO A 57 3.98 7.20 4.09
N LEU A 58 2.73 6.74 4.15
CA LEU A 58 1.92 6.42 2.97
C LEU A 58 1.63 7.66 2.11
N ALA A 59 1.29 8.79 2.72
CA ALA A 59 0.90 10.01 2.01
C ALA A 59 2.01 10.55 1.08
N PRO A 60 3.27 10.76 1.52
CA PRO A 60 4.32 11.23 0.61
C PRO A 60 4.65 10.24 -0.51
N VAL A 61 4.52 8.92 -0.29
CA VAL A 61 4.71 7.91 -1.34
C VAL A 61 3.59 7.99 -2.38
N LEU A 62 2.33 8.10 -1.93
CA LEU A 62 1.20 8.29 -2.84
C LEU A 62 1.31 9.61 -3.61
N LEU A 63 1.68 10.71 -2.95
CA LEU A 63 1.91 12.00 -3.61
C LEU A 63 2.97 11.89 -4.71
N LEU A 64 4.08 11.21 -4.42
CA LEU A 64 5.15 10.99 -5.39
C LEU A 64 4.64 10.22 -6.60
N GLY A 65 3.84 9.17 -6.39
CA GLY A 65 3.23 8.38 -7.46
C GLY A 65 2.25 9.17 -8.31
N GLN A 66 1.38 9.96 -7.68
CA GLN A 66 0.22 10.61 -8.29
C GLN A 66 0.53 11.98 -8.92
N SER A 67 1.65 12.62 -8.55
CA SER A 67 2.03 13.94 -9.05
C SER A 67 3.34 13.91 -9.83
N ALA A 68 3.54 14.90 -10.70
CA ALA A 68 4.83 15.17 -11.36
C ALA A 68 5.68 16.18 -10.59
N GLN A 69 5.19 16.66 -9.44
CA GLN A 69 5.87 17.70 -8.66
C GLN A 69 7.03 17.09 -7.86
N ALA A 70 8.07 17.89 -7.65
CA ALA A 70 9.14 17.51 -6.73
C ALA A 70 8.60 17.48 -5.30
N VAL A 71 8.74 16.35 -4.61
CA VAL A 71 8.34 16.19 -3.21
C VAL A 71 9.57 16.41 -2.33
N ASN A 72 9.48 17.34 -1.36
CA ASN A 72 10.54 17.51 -0.38
C ASN A 72 10.61 16.25 0.51
N PRO A 73 11.74 15.52 0.52
CA PRO A 73 11.80 14.23 1.21
C PRO A 73 11.75 14.33 2.74
N ASN A 74 11.95 15.53 3.30
CA ASN A 74 11.92 15.78 4.75
C ASN A 74 10.62 16.43 5.24
N GLU A 75 9.72 16.81 4.34
CA GLU A 75 8.44 17.42 4.70
C GLU A 75 7.48 16.35 5.22
N VAL A 76 6.80 16.63 6.34
CA VAL A 76 5.75 15.74 6.87
C VAL A 76 4.49 16.03 6.08
N ILE A 77 4.03 15.04 5.32
CA ILE A 77 2.86 15.15 4.45
C ILE A 77 1.77 14.22 4.98
N THR A 78 0.52 14.65 4.86
CA THR A 78 -0.66 13.81 5.10
C THR A 78 -1.53 13.76 3.86
N CYS A 79 -2.39 12.74 3.82
CA CYS A 79 -3.45 12.64 2.84
C CYS A 79 -4.82 12.85 3.52
N LEU A 80 -5.66 13.66 2.89
CA LEU A 80 -7.08 13.79 3.18
C LEU A 80 -7.88 13.09 2.08
N GLN A 81 -8.89 12.33 2.48
CA GLN A 81 -9.78 11.64 1.56
C GLN A 81 -11.25 11.98 1.89
N PRO A 82 -12.05 12.39 0.90
CA PRO A 82 -13.50 12.53 1.10
C PRO A 82 -14.13 11.15 1.25
N VAL A 83 -14.93 10.96 2.29
CA VAL A 83 -15.50 9.66 2.65
C VAL A 83 -16.99 9.76 2.98
N HIS A 84 -17.66 8.61 2.91
CA HIS A 84 -18.97 8.41 3.52
C HIS A 84 -18.83 7.61 4.80
N LEU A 85 -19.28 8.20 5.91
CA LEU A 85 -19.51 7.52 7.18
C LEU A 85 -20.98 7.10 7.23
N HIS A 86 -21.22 5.80 7.14
CA HIS A 86 -22.54 5.21 7.21
C HIS A 86 -22.96 5.00 8.66
N ALA A 87 -24.11 5.56 9.05
CA ALA A 87 -24.67 5.34 10.37
C ALA A 87 -25.39 3.99 10.44
N THR A 88 -24.94 3.12 11.33
CA THR A 88 -25.66 1.91 11.72
C THR A 88 -26.51 2.20 12.96
N ARG A 89 -27.11 1.16 13.57
CA ARG A 89 -27.92 1.33 14.78
C ARG A 89 -27.10 1.78 15.99
N ASP A 90 -25.84 1.39 16.04
CA ASP A 90 -24.98 1.46 17.23
C ASP A 90 -23.62 2.11 16.97
N HIS A 91 -23.17 2.23 15.72
CA HIS A 91 -21.86 2.79 15.38
C HIS A 91 -21.83 3.45 13.98
N LEU A 92 -20.69 4.02 13.62
CA LEU A 92 -20.41 4.49 12.27
C LEU A 92 -19.47 3.51 11.56
N ILE A 93 -19.72 3.26 10.27
CA ILE A 93 -18.86 2.48 9.38
C ILE A 93 -18.31 3.39 8.29
N LEU A 94 -17.00 3.31 8.04
CA LEU A 94 -16.40 3.96 6.88
C LEU A 94 -16.62 3.09 5.63
N MET A 95 -17.24 3.67 4.60
CA MET A 95 -17.45 2.99 3.31
C MET A 95 -16.15 2.98 2.49
N GLY A 96 -15.88 1.86 1.81
CA GLY A 96 -14.73 1.75 0.92
C GLY A 96 -14.86 2.66 -0.31
N GLN A 97 -13.73 3.05 -0.93
CA GLN A 97 -13.72 3.95 -2.08
C GLN A 97 -14.56 3.43 -3.26
N ASN A 98 -14.56 2.12 -3.50
CA ASN A 98 -15.35 1.46 -4.56
C ASN A 98 -16.86 1.42 -4.28
N GLN A 99 -17.32 1.86 -3.11
CA GLN A 99 -18.74 1.86 -2.73
C GLN A 99 -19.36 3.27 -2.75
N ILE A 100 -18.52 4.30 -2.82
CA ILE A 100 -18.98 5.70 -2.86
C ILE A 100 -19.05 6.25 -4.27
N ASP A 101 -18.33 5.71 -5.26
CA ASP A 101 -18.34 6.19 -6.66
C ASP A 101 -18.19 7.73 -6.77
N LEU A 102 -17.22 8.29 -6.03
CA LEU A 102 -16.90 9.72 -6.05
C LEU A 102 -16.25 10.10 -7.38
N THR A 103 -16.75 11.11 -8.10
CA THR A 103 -16.10 11.57 -9.36
C THR A 103 -15.00 12.61 -9.13
N PRO A 104 -14.07 12.81 -10.09
CA PRO A 104 -13.06 13.88 -10.00
C PRO A 104 -13.69 15.29 -9.86
N GLU A 105 -14.78 15.57 -10.56
CA GLU A 105 -15.49 16.85 -10.52
C GLU A 105 -16.16 17.08 -9.17
N GLU A 106 -16.80 16.04 -8.62
CA GLU A 106 -17.40 16.09 -7.28
C GLU A 106 -16.33 16.34 -6.21
N SER A 107 -15.20 15.62 -6.29
CA SER A 107 -14.07 15.80 -5.39
C SER A 107 -13.51 17.22 -5.45
N ALA A 108 -13.31 17.77 -6.66
CA ALA A 108 -12.83 19.14 -6.83
C ALA A 108 -13.80 20.18 -6.24
N LYS A 109 -15.12 20.03 -6.46
CA LYS A 109 -16.15 20.92 -5.89
C LYS A 109 -16.19 20.84 -4.35
N LEU A 110 -16.08 19.63 -3.79
CA LEU A 110 -16.04 19.42 -2.34
C LEU A 110 -14.80 20.06 -1.72
N LEU A 111 -13.63 19.87 -2.34
CA LEU A 111 -12.39 20.49 -1.91
C LEU A 111 -12.50 22.01 -1.95
N GLN A 112 -13.02 22.59 -3.04
CA GLN A 112 -13.13 24.04 -3.20
C GLN A 112 -13.86 24.71 -2.04
N VAL A 113 -14.94 24.10 -1.54
CA VAL A 113 -15.73 24.64 -0.42
C VAL A 113 -15.02 24.42 0.93
N ALA A 114 -14.33 23.29 1.10
CA ALA A 114 -13.63 22.97 2.34
C ALA A 114 -12.25 23.64 2.47
N LEU A 115 -11.67 24.08 1.35
CA LEU A 115 -10.28 24.54 1.27
C LEU A 115 -9.93 25.64 2.30
N PRO A 116 -10.74 26.69 2.52
CA PRO A 116 -10.40 27.73 3.49
C PRO A 116 -10.25 27.18 4.92
N PHE A 117 -11.12 26.26 5.32
CA PHE A 117 -11.09 25.62 6.65
C PHE A 117 -9.89 24.68 6.78
N ILE A 118 -9.61 23.92 5.72
CA ILE A 118 -8.45 23.03 5.67
C ILE A 118 -7.16 23.84 5.78
N GLU A 119 -6.96 24.87 4.95
CA GLU A 119 -5.71 25.66 4.96
C GLU A 119 -5.52 26.47 6.24
N GLU A 120 -6.60 26.97 6.85
CA GLU A 120 -6.55 27.63 8.16
C GLU A 120 -6.03 26.67 9.25
N ASP A 121 -6.57 25.46 9.31
CA ASP A 121 -6.22 24.53 10.38
C ASP A 121 -4.87 23.83 10.16
N PHE A 122 -4.55 23.48 8.91
CA PHE A 122 -3.26 22.90 8.52
C PHE A 122 -2.12 23.93 8.45
N GLN A 123 -2.45 25.22 8.35
CA GLN A 123 -1.49 26.32 8.18
C GLN A 123 -0.60 26.12 6.96
N SER A 124 -1.15 25.56 5.89
CA SER A 124 -0.45 25.19 4.66
C SER A 124 -1.43 25.04 3.52
N SER A 125 -0.93 25.13 2.29
CA SER A 125 -1.74 24.92 1.08
C SER A 125 -1.69 23.49 0.58
N ILE A 126 -2.72 23.09 -0.17
CA ILE A 126 -2.77 21.80 -0.88
C ILE A 126 -1.61 21.71 -1.87
N LEU A 127 -0.86 20.61 -1.81
CA LEU A 127 0.26 20.32 -2.71
C LEU A 127 -0.26 19.76 -4.04
N PHE A 128 -1.20 18.83 -3.94
CA PHE A 128 -1.81 18.13 -5.06
C PHE A 128 -3.14 17.54 -4.62
N TYR A 129 -4.11 17.46 -5.54
CA TYR A 129 -5.34 16.74 -5.30
C TYR A 129 -5.81 16.02 -6.56
N ASN A 130 -6.53 14.92 -6.37
CA ASN A 130 -7.27 14.23 -7.43
C ASN A 130 -8.61 13.73 -6.88
N GLN A 131 -9.25 12.80 -7.61
CA GLN A 131 -10.53 12.18 -7.25
C GLN A 131 -10.60 11.72 -5.80
N HIS A 132 -9.57 11.04 -5.28
CA HIS A 132 -9.63 10.38 -3.96
C HIS A 132 -8.66 10.95 -2.93
N TYR A 133 -7.57 11.60 -3.37
CA TYR A 133 -6.46 11.96 -2.52
C TYR A 133 -6.18 13.45 -2.60
N TRP A 134 -6.20 14.12 -1.45
CA TRP A 134 -5.81 15.52 -1.29
C TRP A 134 -4.58 15.58 -0.38
N PHE A 135 -3.43 16.03 -0.89
CA PHE A 135 -2.18 16.04 -0.14
C PHE A 135 -1.84 17.43 0.35
N ILE A 136 -1.40 17.51 1.60
CA ILE A 136 -1.08 18.76 2.30
C ILE A 136 0.06 18.50 3.29
N PRO A 137 0.94 19.48 3.56
CA PRO A 137 1.84 19.39 4.71
C PRO A 137 1.02 19.18 5.98
N ALA A 138 1.43 18.24 6.83
CA ALA A 138 0.62 17.83 7.98
C ALA A 138 0.52 18.94 9.04
N GLY A 139 1.45 19.90 9.06
CA GLY A 139 1.43 21.06 9.92
C GLY A 139 1.15 20.68 11.39
N PRO A 140 0.18 21.32 12.06
CA PRO A 140 -0.22 21.00 13.43
C PRO A 140 -0.72 19.56 13.65
N PHE A 141 -1.04 18.79 12.62
CA PHE A 141 -1.51 17.41 12.72
C PHE A 141 -0.38 16.37 12.58
N SER A 142 0.89 16.80 12.47
CA SER A 142 2.03 15.92 12.21
C SER A 142 2.25 14.80 13.23
N SER A 143 1.79 14.96 14.48
CA SER A 143 1.90 13.97 15.56
C SER A 143 0.69 13.02 15.65
N LEU A 144 -0.34 13.19 14.82
CA LEU A 144 -1.59 12.44 14.96
C LEU A 144 -1.41 10.97 14.52
N ALA A 145 -1.85 10.02 15.36
CA ALA A 145 -1.98 8.63 14.92
C ALA A 145 -3.12 8.56 13.91
N SER A 146 -2.85 8.00 12.73
CA SER A 146 -3.80 7.90 11.63
C SER A 146 -3.66 6.58 10.89
N TYR A 147 -4.75 6.15 10.26
CA TYR A 147 -4.91 4.83 9.65
C TYR A 147 -5.44 4.98 8.22
N SER A 148 -5.04 4.12 7.28
CA SER A 148 -5.53 4.21 5.90
C SER A 148 -7.02 3.87 5.82
N VAL A 149 -7.69 4.36 4.78
CA VAL A 149 -9.08 3.96 4.47
C VAL A 149 -9.17 2.44 4.31
N ASP A 150 -8.16 1.83 3.68
CA ASP A 150 -8.11 0.38 3.47
C ASP A 150 -8.04 -0.40 4.79
N GLN A 151 -7.45 0.17 5.83
CA GLN A 151 -7.41 -0.44 7.15
C GLN A 151 -8.71 -0.24 7.95
N ALA A 152 -9.37 0.92 7.78
CA ALA A 152 -10.51 1.34 8.61
C ALA A 152 -11.89 0.96 8.06
N HIS A 153 -12.03 0.73 6.75
CA HIS A 153 -13.34 0.53 6.12
C HIS A 153 -14.05 -0.75 6.56
N GLY A 154 -15.39 -0.76 6.46
CA GLY A 154 -16.23 -1.94 6.73
C GLY A 154 -16.32 -2.34 8.21
N ARG A 155 -15.79 -1.53 9.14
CA ARG A 155 -15.74 -1.79 10.58
C ARG A 155 -16.21 -0.56 11.36
N ASN A 156 -16.43 -0.72 12.68
CA ASN A 156 -16.65 0.41 13.56
C ASN A 156 -15.42 1.34 13.55
N ILE A 157 -15.62 2.60 13.17
CA ILE A 157 -14.55 3.58 13.02
C ILE A 157 -13.95 4.05 14.35
N ASP A 158 -14.62 3.88 15.50
CA ASP A 158 -14.15 4.38 16.80
C ASP A 158 -12.74 3.88 17.14
N TRP A 159 -12.43 2.66 16.69
CA TRP A 159 -11.11 2.07 16.89
C TRP A 159 -10.03 2.72 16.01
N TRP A 160 -10.42 3.26 14.86
CA TRP A 160 -9.58 3.81 13.80
C TRP A 160 -9.56 5.34 13.76
N MET A 161 -10.38 6.00 14.58
CA MET A 161 -10.40 7.45 14.64
C MET A 161 -9.03 7.98 15.03
N PRO A 162 -8.57 9.09 14.42
CA PRO A 162 -7.26 9.65 14.74
C PRO A 162 -7.11 10.02 16.21
N ARG A 163 -5.94 9.73 16.80
CA ARG A 163 -5.67 9.89 18.23
C ARG A 163 -4.40 10.68 18.49
N ASP A 164 -4.38 11.35 19.63
CA ASP A 164 -3.17 12.00 20.16
C ASP A 164 -2.10 10.93 20.40
N THR A 165 -0.84 11.28 20.13
CA THR A 165 0.32 10.41 20.46
C THR A 165 1.21 11.10 21.48
N THR A 166 1.96 12.11 21.05
CA THR A 166 2.91 12.86 21.87
C THR A 166 2.36 14.21 22.31
N GLU A 167 1.37 14.74 21.59
CA GLU A 167 0.78 16.05 21.82
C GLU A 167 -0.72 15.89 22.08
N GLU A 168 -1.19 16.40 23.23
CA GLU A 168 -2.60 16.36 23.60
C GLU A 168 -3.42 17.44 22.87
N GLY A 169 -4.64 17.09 22.48
CA GLY A 169 -5.61 18.02 21.90
C GLY A 169 -5.61 18.10 20.36
N ILE A 170 -4.67 17.43 19.69
CA ILE A 170 -4.59 17.40 18.22
C ILE A 170 -5.80 16.65 17.62
N ALA A 171 -6.18 15.52 18.20
CA ALA A 171 -7.35 14.74 17.82
C ALA A 171 -8.67 15.50 18.08
N LYS A 172 -8.71 16.36 19.11
CA LYS A 172 -9.86 17.26 19.33
C LYS A 172 -9.94 18.33 18.26
N ARG A 173 -8.81 18.93 17.88
CA ARG A 173 -8.73 19.89 16.77
C ARG A 173 -9.18 19.25 15.45
N TRP A 174 -8.70 18.05 15.16
CA TRP A 174 -9.09 17.30 13.96
C TRP A 174 -10.61 17.04 13.90
N ARG A 175 -11.21 16.59 15.01
CA ARG A 175 -12.67 16.39 15.08
C ARG A 175 -13.45 17.68 14.89
N LYS A 176 -12.93 18.82 15.36
CA LYS A 176 -13.56 20.13 15.11
C LYS A 176 -13.60 20.43 13.62
N LEU A 177 -12.47 20.30 12.91
CA LEU A 177 -12.40 20.47 11.46
C LEU A 177 -13.34 19.53 10.71
N GLN A 178 -13.36 18.24 11.09
CA GLN A 178 -14.29 17.27 10.50
C GLN A 178 -15.75 17.68 10.67
N ASN A 179 -16.14 18.17 11.85
CA ASN A 179 -17.51 18.61 12.10
C ASN A 179 -17.87 19.87 11.30
N GLU A 180 -16.94 20.81 11.13
CA GLU A 180 -17.14 22.00 10.30
C GLU A 180 -17.36 21.60 8.83
N ILE A 181 -16.52 20.71 8.30
CA ILE A 181 -16.65 20.21 6.94
C ILE A 181 -17.94 19.39 6.75
N GLN A 182 -18.31 18.57 7.73
CA GLN A 182 -19.59 17.86 7.78
C GLN A 182 -20.77 18.83 7.60
N MET A 183 -20.79 19.91 8.39
CA MET A 183 -21.86 20.91 8.30
C MET A 183 -21.89 21.60 6.93
N LEU A 184 -20.71 21.97 6.39
CA LEU A 184 -20.60 22.60 5.07
C LEU A 184 -21.14 21.70 3.95
N TRP A 185 -20.83 20.41 4.01
CA TRP A 185 -21.20 19.47 2.95
C TRP A 185 -22.63 18.94 3.10
N HIS A 186 -23.23 19.00 4.29
CA HIS A 186 -24.55 18.43 4.56
C HIS A 186 -25.63 18.92 3.59
N ILE A 187 -25.59 20.21 3.24
CA ILE A 187 -26.51 20.86 2.28
C ILE A 187 -25.79 21.36 1.02
N GLY A 188 -24.62 20.79 0.72
CA GLY A 188 -23.83 21.18 -0.44
C GLY A 188 -24.41 20.66 -1.75
N PRO A 189 -24.26 21.39 -2.88
CA PRO A 189 -24.84 21.01 -4.17
C PRO A 189 -24.38 19.64 -4.66
N VAL A 190 -23.12 19.25 -4.37
CA VAL A 190 -22.60 17.91 -4.70
C VAL A 190 -23.42 16.82 -4.01
N ASN A 191 -23.73 16.98 -2.72
CA ASN A 191 -24.49 15.97 -1.99
C ASN A 191 -25.98 15.97 -2.34
N GLU A 192 -26.53 17.12 -2.71
CA GLU A 192 -27.88 17.21 -3.26
C GLU A 192 -28.00 16.44 -4.58
N GLU A 193 -27.08 16.68 -5.53
CA GLU A 193 -27.01 15.97 -6.82
C GLU A 193 -26.77 14.46 -6.65
N ARG A 194 -25.96 14.05 -5.66
CA ARG A 194 -25.75 12.63 -5.31
C ARG A 194 -27.03 12.01 -4.74
N GLY A 195 -27.72 12.72 -3.85
CA GLY A 195 -28.99 12.28 -3.27
C GLY A 195 -30.09 12.08 -4.32
N GLN A 196 -30.20 12.98 -5.31
CA GLN A 196 -31.14 12.85 -6.43
C GLN A 196 -30.89 11.60 -7.29
N ARG A 197 -29.64 11.11 -7.34
CA ARG A 197 -29.24 9.88 -8.04
C ARG A 197 -29.30 8.63 -7.16
N GLY A 198 -29.72 8.74 -5.90
CA GLY A 198 -29.72 7.63 -4.94
C GLY A 198 -28.32 7.19 -4.50
N MET A 199 -27.30 8.04 -4.67
CA MET A 199 -25.93 7.76 -4.26
C MET A 199 -25.69 8.17 -2.80
N PRO A 200 -24.79 7.49 -2.06
CA PRO A 200 -24.38 7.92 -0.73
C PRO A 200 -23.79 9.34 -0.76
N SER A 201 -24.08 10.17 0.25
CA SER A 201 -23.44 11.48 0.38
C SER A 201 -21.95 11.35 0.70
N ILE A 202 -21.14 12.34 0.34
CA ILE A 202 -19.81 12.51 0.91
C ILE A 202 -19.95 13.40 2.13
N ASN A 203 -19.86 12.80 3.31
CA ASN A 203 -20.25 13.47 4.54
C ASN A 203 -19.09 13.72 5.49
N SER A 204 -17.87 13.29 5.20
CA SER A 204 -16.72 13.57 6.08
C SER A 204 -15.41 13.53 5.32
N ILE A 205 -14.33 13.97 5.96
CA ILE A 205 -12.96 13.74 5.49
C ILE A 205 -12.22 12.78 6.42
N TRP A 206 -11.32 11.99 5.85
CA TRP A 206 -10.45 11.07 6.56
C TRP A 206 -8.99 11.47 6.39
N ILE A 207 -8.23 11.53 7.50
CA ILE A 207 -6.80 11.82 7.51
C ILE A 207 -6.00 10.53 7.62
N SER A 208 -4.98 10.36 6.77
CA SER A 208 -4.14 9.17 6.80
C SER A 208 -2.74 9.39 6.22
N GLY A 209 -1.85 8.44 6.51
CA GLY A 209 -0.56 8.32 5.84
C GLY A 209 0.50 9.34 6.26
N ILE A 210 0.31 9.99 7.41
CA ILE A 210 1.22 11.01 7.95
C ILE A 210 2.65 10.45 8.04
N GLY A 211 3.60 11.14 7.41
CA GLY A 211 5.03 10.84 7.47
C GLY A 211 5.85 11.59 6.43
N LYS A 212 7.15 11.29 6.36
CA LYS A 212 8.10 11.88 5.39
C LYS A 212 8.56 10.83 4.40
N LEU A 213 8.93 11.24 3.18
CA LEU A 213 9.45 10.30 2.18
C LEU A 213 10.74 9.61 2.66
N ASN A 214 11.58 10.30 3.43
CA ASN A 214 12.80 9.74 4.02
C ASN A 214 12.54 8.68 5.10
N ASP A 215 11.30 8.55 5.60
CA ASP A 215 10.93 7.51 6.57
C ASP A 215 10.69 6.15 5.90
N VAL A 216 10.65 6.09 4.56
CA VAL A 216 10.36 4.86 3.80
C VAL A 216 11.49 3.83 3.99
N GLN A 217 11.12 2.66 4.50
CA GLN A 217 12.02 1.52 4.65
C GLN A 217 11.62 0.37 3.71
N ALA A 218 11.79 0.59 2.40
CA ALA A 218 11.47 -0.43 1.41
C ALA A 218 12.32 -1.72 1.57
N PRO A 219 11.75 -2.91 1.36
CA PRO A 219 12.41 -4.19 1.62
C PRO A 219 13.48 -4.48 0.57
N ALA A 220 14.47 -5.28 0.95
CA ALA A 220 15.61 -5.60 0.07
C ALA A 220 15.18 -6.25 -1.25
N LEU A 221 14.17 -7.14 -1.21
CA LEU A 221 13.61 -7.77 -2.41
C LEU A 221 13.08 -6.76 -3.43
N LEU A 222 12.44 -5.70 -2.96
CA LEU A 222 11.89 -4.65 -3.82
C LEU A 222 13.02 -3.75 -4.36
N LYS A 223 13.99 -3.36 -3.51
CA LYS A 223 15.17 -2.58 -3.93
C LYS A 223 16.07 -3.29 -4.95
N GLN A 224 16.10 -4.63 -4.92
CA GLN A 224 16.88 -5.46 -5.84
C GLN A 224 16.10 -5.84 -7.11
N SER A 225 14.83 -5.47 -7.20
CA SER A 225 14.02 -5.72 -8.40
C SER A 225 14.46 -4.81 -9.55
N GLN A 226 14.15 -5.22 -10.77
CA GLN A 226 14.43 -4.46 -12.00
C GLN A 226 13.22 -3.67 -12.48
N ARG A 227 12.02 -3.98 -11.97
CA ARG A 227 10.76 -3.31 -12.30
C ARG A 227 9.67 -3.67 -11.29
N LEU A 228 8.67 -2.80 -11.21
CA LEU A 228 7.46 -3.00 -10.42
C LEU A 228 6.27 -3.26 -11.33
N ILE A 229 5.39 -4.20 -10.95
CA ILE A 229 4.18 -4.53 -11.72
C ILE A 229 2.95 -4.47 -10.82
N GLY A 230 1.95 -3.69 -11.23
CA GLY A 230 0.65 -3.64 -10.58
C GLY A 230 -0.03 -2.28 -10.64
N SER A 231 -1.33 -2.27 -10.39
CA SER A 231 -2.21 -1.10 -10.41
C SER A 231 -2.17 -0.27 -9.13
N HIS A 232 -1.70 -0.85 -8.01
CA HIS A 232 -1.81 -0.19 -6.71
C HIS A 232 -0.98 1.11 -6.65
N PRO A 233 -1.56 2.26 -6.23
CA PRO A 233 -0.88 3.55 -6.23
C PRO A 233 0.45 3.61 -5.45
N ILE A 234 0.61 2.79 -4.41
CA ILE A 234 1.88 2.65 -3.68
C ILE A 234 3.03 2.23 -4.62
N LEU A 235 2.78 1.34 -5.59
CA LEU A 235 3.82 0.90 -6.52
C LEU A 235 4.30 2.03 -7.43
N ALA A 236 3.40 2.90 -7.89
CA ALA A 236 3.77 4.08 -8.67
C ALA A 236 4.66 5.03 -7.87
N GLY A 237 4.36 5.21 -6.57
CA GLY A 237 5.20 5.98 -5.65
C GLY A 237 6.58 5.36 -5.43
N LEU A 238 6.62 4.05 -5.11
CA LEU A 238 7.87 3.32 -4.89
C LEU A 238 8.74 3.23 -6.14
N SER A 239 8.13 3.12 -7.31
CA SER A 239 8.83 3.16 -8.61
C SER A 239 9.62 4.45 -8.77
N LYS A 240 8.98 5.60 -8.55
CA LYS A 240 9.65 6.90 -8.62
C LYS A 240 10.71 7.04 -7.52
N LEU A 241 10.42 6.60 -6.29
CA LEU A 241 11.36 6.67 -5.17
C LEU A 241 12.64 5.87 -5.44
N LEU A 242 12.51 4.70 -6.03
CA LEU A 242 13.62 3.76 -6.27
C LEU A 242 14.17 3.83 -7.70
N SER A 243 13.64 4.72 -8.53
CA SER A 243 13.98 4.85 -9.95
C SER A 243 13.83 3.53 -10.73
N LEU A 244 12.76 2.79 -10.45
CA LEU A 244 12.43 1.53 -11.10
C LEU A 244 11.34 1.73 -12.16
N PRO A 245 11.43 1.09 -13.34
CA PRO A 245 10.30 1.00 -14.28
C PRO A 245 9.04 0.46 -13.59
N HIS A 246 7.88 1.00 -13.97
CA HIS A 246 6.57 0.59 -13.45
C HIS A 246 5.60 0.29 -14.59
N GLU A 247 4.99 -0.88 -14.52
CA GLU A 247 3.99 -1.35 -15.47
C GLU A 247 2.73 -1.76 -14.70
N ILE A 248 1.55 -1.55 -15.28
CA ILE A 248 0.29 -1.89 -14.60
C ILE A 248 -0.01 -3.38 -14.73
N ALA A 249 0.23 -3.95 -15.91
CA ALA A 249 -0.16 -5.30 -16.27
C ALA A 249 1.05 -6.23 -16.36
N LEU A 250 0.84 -7.48 -15.97
CA LEU A 250 1.79 -8.57 -16.18
C LEU A 250 1.69 -9.09 -17.62
N ASP A 251 2.83 -9.34 -18.26
CA ASP A 251 2.92 -10.03 -19.55
C ASP A 251 4.17 -10.94 -19.62
N GLU A 252 4.33 -11.67 -20.72
CA GLU A 252 5.41 -12.65 -20.90
C GLU A 252 6.82 -12.04 -20.97
N ASN A 253 6.91 -10.77 -21.33
CA ASN A 253 8.17 -10.06 -21.54
C ASN A 253 8.64 -9.35 -20.26
N ASN A 254 7.71 -9.08 -19.33
CA ASN A 254 8.02 -8.32 -18.12
C ASN A 254 8.29 -9.17 -16.87
N LEU A 255 8.37 -10.51 -16.97
CA LEU A 255 8.60 -11.39 -15.80
C LEU A 255 9.97 -11.22 -15.12
N LEU A 256 11.04 -11.10 -15.89
CA LEU A 256 12.39 -11.19 -15.34
C LEU A 256 12.72 -10.01 -14.40
N GLY A 257 13.07 -10.32 -13.15
CA GLY A 257 13.45 -9.31 -12.15
C GLY A 257 12.29 -8.49 -11.62
N ALA A 258 11.04 -8.89 -11.88
CA ALA A 258 9.87 -8.13 -11.45
C ALA A 258 9.54 -8.33 -9.97
N PHE A 259 9.07 -7.26 -9.33
CA PHE A 259 8.30 -7.30 -8.10
C PHE A 259 6.85 -6.91 -8.43
N ALA A 260 5.91 -7.83 -8.24
CA ALA A 260 4.51 -7.66 -8.59
C ALA A 260 3.60 -7.66 -7.37
N TRP A 261 2.63 -6.75 -7.37
CA TRP A 261 1.47 -6.78 -6.48
C TRP A 261 0.22 -6.53 -7.32
N LEU A 262 -0.56 -7.60 -7.52
CA LEU A 262 -1.62 -7.67 -8.51
C LEU A 262 -2.98 -7.79 -7.82
N ASP A 263 -4.02 -7.18 -8.41
CA ASP A 263 -5.40 -7.30 -7.92
C ASP A 263 -5.92 -8.75 -8.03
N GLN A 264 -5.46 -9.50 -9.04
CA GLN A 264 -5.81 -10.89 -9.30
C GLN A 264 -4.56 -11.78 -9.39
N PRO A 265 -3.87 -12.04 -8.27
CA PRO A 265 -2.60 -12.75 -8.28
C PRO A 265 -2.73 -14.20 -8.79
N GLN A 266 -3.91 -14.81 -8.66
CA GLN A 266 -4.20 -16.14 -9.22
C GLN A 266 -4.04 -16.22 -10.74
N ALA A 267 -4.26 -15.10 -11.45
CA ALA A 267 -4.14 -15.06 -12.91
C ALA A 267 -2.69 -15.13 -13.39
N ALA A 268 -1.73 -14.75 -12.53
CA ALA A 268 -0.31 -14.80 -12.86
C ALA A 268 0.27 -16.22 -12.80
N TRP A 269 -0.30 -17.10 -11.98
CA TRP A 269 0.32 -18.39 -11.67
C TRP A 269 0.58 -19.31 -12.88
N PRO A 270 -0.36 -19.49 -13.83
CA PRO A 270 -0.11 -20.33 -15.01
C PRO A 270 1.11 -19.85 -15.82
N GLN A 271 1.25 -18.55 -15.97
CA GLN A 271 2.35 -17.92 -16.71
C GLN A 271 3.68 -18.07 -15.97
N LEU A 272 3.70 -17.85 -14.65
CA LEU A 272 4.90 -18.02 -13.82
C LEU A 272 5.38 -19.48 -13.80
N SER A 273 4.45 -20.43 -13.72
CA SER A 273 4.75 -21.87 -13.78
C SER A 273 5.32 -22.28 -15.15
N ALA A 274 4.78 -21.73 -16.24
CA ALA A 274 5.32 -21.93 -17.58
C ALA A 274 6.74 -21.36 -17.72
N ALA A 275 6.98 -20.16 -17.18
CA ALA A 275 8.30 -19.51 -17.20
C ALA A 275 9.36 -20.28 -16.40
N LEU A 276 8.99 -20.89 -15.27
CA LEU A 276 9.86 -21.78 -14.49
C LEU A 276 10.19 -23.07 -15.26
N HIS A 277 9.21 -23.74 -15.85
CA HIS A 277 9.45 -24.94 -16.68
C HIS A 277 10.31 -24.63 -17.91
N GLY A 278 10.03 -23.51 -18.57
CA GLY A 278 10.78 -23.01 -19.73
C GLY A 278 12.16 -22.46 -19.40
N LYS A 279 12.56 -22.47 -18.12
CA LYS A 279 13.81 -21.89 -17.62
C LYS A 279 13.99 -20.42 -18.01
N GLN A 280 12.90 -19.67 -18.17
CA GLN A 280 12.93 -18.20 -18.28
C GLN A 280 13.17 -17.58 -16.90
N LEU A 281 12.59 -18.20 -15.86
CA LEU A 281 12.84 -17.92 -14.45
C LEU A 281 13.60 -19.08 -13.80
N ASP A 282 14.45 -18.76 -12.84
CA ASP A 282 15.10 -19.72 -11.94
C ASP A 282 14.22 -19.98 -10.71
N GLU A 283 13.52 -18.94 -10.23
CA GLU A 283 12.67 -19.00 -9.05
C GLU A 283 11.55 -17.95 -9.06
N VAL A 284 10.47 -18.27 -8.35
CA VAL A 284 9.38 -17.37 -8.01
C VAL A 284 9.32 -17.26 -6.49
N VAL A 285 9.42 -16.04 -5.97
CA VAL A 285 9.24 -15.73 -4.55
C VAL A 285 7.80 -15.28 -4.34
N ILE A 286 7.10 -15.88 -3.38
CA ILE A 286 5.76 -15.46 -2.95
C ILE A 286 5.88 -14.90 -1.54
N ILE A 287 5.37 -13.68 -1.36
CA ILE A 287 5.34 -12.97 -0.08
C ILE A 287 3.89 -12.89 0.38
N ASP A 288 3.60 -13.38 1.58
CA ASP A 288 2.30 -13.27 2.22
C ASP A 288 2.43 -12.94 3.71
N PHE A 289 1.29 -12.82 4.39
CA PHE A 289 1.21 -12.27 5.74
C PHE A 289 0.32 -13.08 6.69
N PRO A 290 0.59 -14.39 6.92
CA PRO A 290 -0.18 -15.17 7.88
C PRO A 290 -0.11 -14.53 9.27
N MET A 291 -1.28 -14.29 9.87
CA MET A 291 -1.40 -13.60 11.16
C MET A 291 -0.67 -12.23 11.18
N GLY A 292 -0.65 -11.53 10.04
CA GLY A 292 0.00 -10.23 9.89
C GLY A 292 1.54 -10.24 9.85
N LYS A 293 2.17 -11.42 9.84
CA LYS A 293 3.63 -11.58 9.84
C LYS A 293 4.14 -11.95 8.45
N VAL A 294 5.20 -11.26 8.01
CA VAL A 294 5.82 -11.50 6.70
C VAL A 294 6.30 -12.95 6.60
N ARG A 295 5.95 -13.61 5.50
CA ARG A 295 6.48 -14.92 5.15
C ARG A 295 6.84 -14.94 3.67
N GLU A 296 8.03 -15.44 3.39
CA GLU A 296 8.57 -15.60 2.03
C GLU A 296 8.66 -17.09 1.68
N ARG A 297 8.17 -17.47 0.50
CA ARG A 297 8.23 -18.84 -0.02
C ARG A 297 8.83 -18.84 -1.42
N ILE A 298 9.79 -19.73 -1.66
CA ILE A 298 10.50 -19.81 -2.93
C ILE A 298 10.06 -21.07 -3.67
N PHE A 299 9.64 -20.90 -4.92
CA PHE A 299 9.23 -21.97 -5.82
C PHE A 299 10.19 -22.03 -7.02
N THR A 300 10.73 -23.21 -7.27
CA THR A 300 11.53 -23.52 -8.46
C THR A 300 10.79 -24.48 -9.38
N ALA A 301 11.34 -24.78 -10.55
CA ALA A 301 10.77 -25.79 -11.45
C ALA A 301 10.56 -27.17 -10.79
N LYS A 302 11.32 -27.49 -9.73
CA LYS A 302 11.19 -28.76 -8.98
C LYS A 302 9.98 -28.79 -8.06
N ASP A 303 9.46 -27.62 -7.69
CA ASP A 303 8.39 -27.49 -6.71
C ASP A 303 7.01 -27.41 -7.37
N LEU A 304 6.95 -27.31 -8.71
CA LEU A 304 5.71 -27.09 -9.47
C LEU A 304 4.72 -28.26 -9.44
N ASN A 305 5.12 -29.44 -8.99
CA ASN A 305 4.28 -30.62 -8.94
C ASN A 305 4.19 -31.17 -7.52
N LYS A 306 3.03 -31.75 -7.18
CA LYS A 306 2.82 -32.42 -5.90
C LYS A 306 3.80 -33.58 -5.74
N LYS A 307 4.39 -33.69 -4.55
CA LYS A 307 5.22 -34.84 -4.18
C LYS A 307 4.32 -36.09 -4.11
N SER A 308 4.48 -37.01 -5.06
CA SER A 308 3.84 -38.33 -5.04
C SER A 308 4.85 -39.37 -4.56
N TRP A 309 4.46 -40.17 -3.56
CA TRP A 309 5.22 -41.34 -3.11
C TRP A 309 5.01 -42.55 -4.01
N ALA A 310 4.04 -42.50 -4.93
CA ALA A 310 3.76 -43.54 -5.91
C ALA A 310 4.35 -43.17 -7.27
N PHE A 311 5.32 -43.95 -7.74
CA PHE A 311 6.05 -43.71 -9.00
C PHE A 311 5.20 -43.88 -10.27
N TRP A 312 4.02 -44.50 -10.16
CA TRP A 312 3.08 -44.76 -11.27
C TRP A 312 2.00 -43.68 -11.43
N LYS A 313 1.91 -42.70 -10.52
CA LYS A 313 0.90 -41.63 -10.62
C LYS A 313 1.49 -40.44 -11.39
N LYS A 314 0.77 -39.92 -12.40
CA LYS A 314 1.17 -38.67 -13.08
C LYS A 314 1.27 -37.55 -12.04
N ALA A 315 2.36 -36.78 -12.12
CA ALA A 315 2.59 -35.65 -11.25
C ALA A 315 1.50 -34.58 -11.48
N GLU A 316 0.76 -34.25 -10.44
CA GLU A 316 -0.28 -33.20 -10.49
C GLU A 316 0.40 -31.83 -10.28
N PRO A 317 0.15 -30.82 -11.14
CA PRO A 317 0.70 -29.49 -10.96
C PRO A 317 0.09 -28.82 -9.71
N LEU A 318 0.88 -28.00 -9.02
CA LEU A 318 0.39 -27.20 -7.92
C LEU A 318 -0.62 -26.15 -8.42
N THR A 319 -1.75 -26.10 -7.72
CA THR A 319 -2.80 -25.11 -7.94
C THR A 319 -2.51 -23.81 -7.20
N TRP A 320 -3.12 -22.71 -7.63
CA TRP A 320 -3.04 -21.44 -6.90
C TRP A 320 -3.46 -21.58 -5.44
N LYS A 321 -4.49 -22.37 -5.14
CA LYS A 321 -4.98 -22.56 -3.77
C LYS A 321 -3.91 -23.18 -2.86
N GLU A 322 -3.19 -24.18 -3.33
CA GLU A 322 -2.12 -24.84 -2.58
C GLU A 322 -0.92 -23.91 -2.35
N ILE A 323 -0.75 -22.94 -3.23
CA ILE A 323 0.34 -21.97 -3.19
C ILE A 323 -0.03 -20.75 -2.39
N SER A 324 -1.28 -20.30 -2.39
CA SER A 324 -1.72 -19.09 -1.70
C SER A 324 -2.16 -19.34 -0.26
N GLN A 325 -2.39 -20.58 0.13
CA GLN A 325 -2.81 -20.89 1.50
C GLN A 325 -1.70 -20.60 2.53
N PRO A 326 -2.07 -20.01 3.69
CA PRO A 326 -1.22 -19.95 4.88
C PRO A 326 -0.84 -21.33 5.38
#